data_AF-A0AAD9DN70-F1
#
_entry.id   AF-A0AAD9DN70-F1
#
_cell.length_a   1.000
_cell.length_b   1.000
_cell.length_c   1.000
_cell.angle_alpha   90.00
_cell.angle_beta   90.00
_cell.angle_gamma   90.00
#
_symmetry.space_group_name_H-M   'P 1'
#
loop_
_entity.id
_entity.type
_entity.pdbx_description
1 polymer ?
#
loop_
_entity_poly.entity_id
_entity_poly.type
_entity_poly.pdbx_seq_one_letter_code
_entity_poly.pdbx_strand_id
1 'polypeptide(L)'
;MAVDMRLPTVRKQISLAGSNSNADGKHLVVPGDVITSDTGFMRGHGTYMDDEKLTASVAGEVERVNKLICVRPLKTRYNGEVGDVIVGRITEVQQKRWKVETNSRLDSVLLLSSVNLPGGELRRRSAEDELTMRDYLQEGDLISAEVQSVFSDGALSLHTRSLKYGKLGQGVLVQVSPSLVKRQKTHFHNLPCGASIILGNNGFLWLYPTPGQQDEEEGGYYTSLELVPLSDREVISRLRNCLLALAAHKVLLYDTSVLYCYESSLLYQIKDILKPETMDEIVMTVYVLSYDTIWCRDRYQLCFGAAARPPALMGQQPGKFVGDQRRPSLPALNFIKGGGKRDSSRHGAQHCNVFEVHDSPVDPTAVLNT
;
A
#
# COMPACT_ATOMS: atom_id res chain seq x y z
N MET A 1 21.57 -20.53 22.38
CA MET A 1 21.65 -19.86 21.07
C MET A 1 21.91 -20.92 20.02
N ALA A 2 21.12 -20.96 18.94
CA ALA A 2 21.38 -21.86 17.81
C ALA A 2 21.98 -21.01 16.70
N VAL A 3 23.25 -21.25 16.36
CA VAL A 3 23.92 -20.61 15.24
C VAL A 3 24.04 -21.66 14.16
N ASP A 4 23.41 -21.41 13.01
CA ASP A 4 23.44 -22.28 11.85
C ASP A 4 24.28 -21.59 10.77
N MET A 5 25.34 -22.27 10.31
CA MET A 5 26.25 -21.76 9.27
C MET A 5 26.15 -22.66 8.05
N ARG A 6 25.85 -22.06 6.90
CA ARG A 6 25.70 -22.77 5.63
C ARG A 6 26.54 -22.15 4.54
N LEU A 7 27.05 -22.99 3.65
CA LEU A 7 27.71 -22.53 2.43
C LEU A 7 26.66 -21.97 1.45
N PRO A 8 27.00 -20.94 0.67
CA PRO A 8 26.13 -20.46 -0.39
C PRO A 8 25.93 -21.55 -1.45
N THR A 9 24.67 -21.86 -1.75
CA THR A 9 24.30 -22.86 -2.75
C THR A 9 23.98 -22.19 -4.09
N VAL A 10 24.22 -22.91 -5.19
CA VAL A 10 23.87 -22.42 -6.53
C VAL A 10 22.36 -22.28 -6.63
N ARG A 11 21.90 -21.10 -7.07
CA ARG A 11 20.48 -20.83 -7.28
C ARG A 11 19.96 -21.77 -8.38
N LYS A 12 19.07 -22.69 -8.03
CA LYS A 12 18.32 -23.46 -9.02
C LYS A 12 17.46 -22.48 -9.80
N GLN A 13 17.68 -22.38 -11.12
CA GLN A 13 16.73 -21.71 -12.00
C GLN A 13 15.49 -22.58 -12.08
N ILE A 14 14.57 -22.39 -11.14
CA ILE A 14 13.24 -22.97 -11.24
C ILE A 14 12.46 -22.07 -12.20
N SER A 15 12.60 -22.34 -13.50
CA SER A 15 11.53 -21.98 -14.43
C SER A 15 10.33 -22.84 -14.02
N LEU A 16 9.35 -22.22 -13.36
CA LEU A 16 8.08 -22.86 -13.03
C LEU A 16 7.56 -23.53 -14.32
N ALA A 17 7.62 -24.86 -14.36
CA ALA A 17 7.26 -25.68 -15.51
C ALA A 17 5.72 -25.74 -15.65
N GLY A 18 5.11 -24.58 -15.88
CA GLY A 18 3.66 -24.41 -16.02
C GLY A 18 3.23 -23.52 -17.18
N SER A 19 4.15 -22.93 -17.96
CA SER A 19 3.76 -22.23 -19.18
C SER A 19 3.66 -23.24 -20.33
N ASN A 20 2.43 -23.71 -20.57
CA ASN A 20 2.04 -24.21 -21.89
C ASN A 20 2.62 -23.30 -22.97
N SER A 21 3.47 -23.86 -23.81
CA SER A 21 4.09 -23.21 -24.96
C SER A 21 3.09 -23.02 -26.09
N ASN A 22 1.98 -22.32 -25.85
CA ASN A 22 1.07 -21.90 -26.91
C ASN A 22 0.18 -20.69 -26.52
N ALA A 23 0.24 -19.69 -27.40
CA ALA A 23 -0.54 -18.45 -27.49
C ALA A 23 -0.04 -17.22 -26.68
N ASP A 24 0.63 -16.32 -27.42
CA ASP A 24 1.14 -14.99 -27.07
C ASP A 24 2.52 -14.94 -26.39
N GLY A 25 3.56 -15.20 -27.19
CA GLY A 25 4.93 -14.94 -26.80
C GLY A 25 5.12 -13.44 -26.55
N LYS A 26 5.25 -13.07 -25.29
CA LYS A 26 5.54 -11.70 -24.86
C LYS A 26 6.74 -11.16 -25.63
N HIS A 27 6.55 -10.09 -26.39
CA HIS A 27 7.62 -9.48 -27.18
C HIS A 27 8.58 -8.73 -26.26
N LEU A 28 9.67 -9.38 -25.89
CA LEU A 28 10.72 -8.82 -25.05
C LEU A 28 11.73 -8.05 -25.91
N VAL A 29 12.12 -6.88 -25.43
CA VAL A 29 13.06 -5.97 -26.10
C VAL A 29 14.14 -5.53 -25.13
N VAL A 30 15.31 -5.20 -25.67
CA VAL A 30 16.40 -4.53 -24.96
C VAL A 30 16.56 -3.08 -25.46
N PRO A 31 17.22 -2.20 -24.69
CA PRO A 31 17.47 -0.83 -25.14
C PRO A 31 18.24 -0.81 -26.47
N GLY A 32 17.74 -0.04 -27.44
CA GLY A 32 18.28 0.03 -28.80
C GLY A 32 17.56 -0.85 -29.82
N ASP A 33 16.69 -1.76 -29.38
CA ASP A 33 15.90 -2.58 -30.31
C ASP A 33 14.82 -1.74 -31.01
N VAL A 34 14.73 -1.89 -32.33
CA VAL A 34 13.70 -1.25 -33.14
C VAL A 34 12.39 -2.04 -32.99
N ILE A 35 11.36 -1.39 -32.46
CA ILE A 35 10.04 -2.00 -32.26
C ILE A 35 9.24 -1.99 -33.55
N THR A 36 9.17 -0.83 -34.23
CA THR A 36 8.35 -0.60 -35.42
C THR A 36 8.86 0.63 -36.18
N SER A 37 8.82 0.57 -37.52
CA SER A 37 9.20 1.66 -38.43
C SER A 37 8.01 2.51 -38.92
N ASP A 38 6.79 2.14 -38.55
CA ASP A 38 5.57 2.78 -39.03
C ASP A 38 5.29 4.09 -38.26
N THR A 39 5.07 5.18 -39.00
CA THR A 39 4.78 6.53 -38.46
C THR A 39 3.38 6.70 -37.88
N GLY A 40 2.51 5.68 -38.02
CA GLY A 40 1.12 5.70 -37.54
C GLY A 40 0.95 5.45 -36.04
N PHE A 41 2.01 5.09 -35.33
CA PHE A 41 1.97 4.77 -33.90
C PHE A 41 2.43 5.94 -33.03
N MET A 42 1.73 6.13 -31.92
CA MET A 42 2.10 7.06 -30.87
C MET A 42 3.13 6.40 -29.93
N ARG A 43 4.16 7.17 -29.56
CA ARG A 43 5.14 6.75 -28.56
C ARG A 43 4.56 6.88 -27.14
N GLY A 44 4.67 5.81 -26.37
CA GLY A 44 4.39 5.78 -24.94
C GLY A 44 5.66 5.85 -24.10
N HIS A 45 5.54 5.47 -22.83
CA HIS A 45 6.68 5.35 -21.93
C HIS A 45 7.62 4.23 -22.38
N GLY A 46 8.93 4.42 -22.19
CA GLY A 46 9.92 3.41 -22.52
C GLY A 46 10.30 3.33 -23.99
N THR A 47 9.78 4.22 -24.85
CA THR A 47 10.15 4.30 -26.28
C THR A 47 10.65 5.70 -26.64
N TYR A 48 11.52 5.78 -27.63
CA TYR A 48 11.97 7.03 -28.24
C TYR A 48 12.02 6.88 -29.77
N MET A 49 12.05 7.99 -30.48
CA MET A 49 12.16 7.98 -31.95
C MET A 49 13.61 8.24 -32.33
N ASP A 50 14.15 7.38 -33.17
CA ASP A 50 15.53 7.43 -33.67
C ASP A 50 15.49 7.19 -35.19
N ASP A 51 15.96 8.13 -36.00
CA ASP A 51 15.94 8.05 -37.48
C ASP A 51 14.59 7.58 -38.07
N GLU A 52 13.49 8.18 -37.62
CA GLU A 52 12.10 7.85 -38.01
C GLU A 52 11.63 6.43 -37.60
N LYS A 53 12.43 5.70 -36.83
CA LYS A 53 12.09 4.39 -36.27
C LYS A 53 11.77 4.51 -34.80
N LEU A 54 10.80 3.72 -34.34
CA LEU A 54 10.47 3.64 -32.92
C LEU A 54 11.38 2.61 -32.24
N THR A 55 12.22 3.09 -31.33
CA THR A 55 13.24 2.30 -30.63
C THR A 55 12.92 2.18 -29.14
N ALA A 56 13.24 1.04 -28.54
CA ALA A 56 13.10 0.80 -27.11
C ALA A 56 14.21 1.51 -26.32
N SER A 57 13.84 2.23 -25.26
CA SER A 57 14.81 2.83 -24.30
C SER A 57 15.10 1.94 -23.09
N VAL A 58 14.21 0.99 -22.79
CA VAL A 58 14.28 0.17 -21.58
C VAL A 58 14.12 -1.31 -21.92
N ALA A 59 14.74 -2.18 -21.12
CA ALA A 59 14.58 -3.63 -21.23
C ALA A 59 13.24 -4.07 -20.64
N GLY A 60 12.38 -4.69 -21.44
CA GLY A 60 11.02 -5.00 -21.02
C GLY A 60 10.14 -5.67 -22.05
N GLU A 61 8.87 -5.79 -21.71
CA GLU A 61 7.82 -6.30 -22.58
C GLU A 61 7.19 -5.15 -23.35
N VAL A 62 7.04 -5.31 -24.67
CA VAL A 62 6.35 -4.33 -25.51
C VAL A 62 4.84 -4.49 -25.34
N GLU A 63 4.19 -3.41 -24.93
CA GLU A 63 2.73 -3.33 -24.82
C GLU A 63 2.18 -2.42 -25.92
N ARG A 64 1.29 -2.99 -26.73
CA ARG A 64 0.61 -2.28 -27.81
C ARG A 64 -0.83 -2.05 -27.41
N VAL A 65 -1.17 -0.82 -27.04
CA VAL A 65 -2.53 -0.41 -26.68
C VAL A 65 -3.08 0.47 -27.78
N ASN A 66 -3.88 -0.10 -28.67
CA ASN A 66 -4.38 0.56 -29.89
C ASN A 66 -3.24 1.10 -30.75
N LYS A 67 -3.10 2.42 -30.86
CA LYS A 67 -2.03 3.10 -31.57
C LYS A 67 -0.86 3.50 -30.67
N LEU A 68 -0.96 3.31 -29.35
CA LEU A 68 0.09 3.67 -28.40
C LEU A 68 1.00 2.45 -28.16
N ILE A 69 2.30 2.62 -28.37
CA ILE A 69 3.30 1.60 -28.07
C ILE A 69 4.13 2.06 -26.88
N CYS A 70 4.05 1.32 -25.79
CA CYS A 70 4.91 1.49 -24.62
C CYS A 70 5.73 0.22 -24.36
N VAL A 71 6.84 0.38 -23.64
CA VAL A 71 7.62 -0.75 -23.15
C VAL A 71 7.46 -0.77 -21.64
N ARG A 72 6.95 -1.89 -21.10
CA ARG A 72 6.88 -2.13 -19.66
C ARG A 72 8.21 -2.74 -19.20
N PRO A 73 9.07 -1.98 -18.50
CA PRO A 73 10.34 -2.51 -18.01
C PRO A 73 10.14 -3.55 -16.90
N LEU A 74 11.10 -4.46 -16.78
CA LEU A 74 11.05 -5.57 -15.80
C LEU A 74 11.16 -5.11 -14.34
N LYS A 75 11.81 -3.96 -14.11
CA LYS A 75 11.93 -3.33 -12.79
C LYS A 75 11.61 -1.85 -12.94
N THR A 76 10.71 -1.37 -12.10
CA THR A 76 10.34 0.04 -12.03
C THR A 76 10.35 0.54 -10.59
N ARG A 77 10.62 1.84 -10.44
CA ARG A 77 10.16 2.57 -9.27
C ARG A 77 8.65 2.79 -9.37
N TYR A 78 8.05 3.15 -8.24
CA TYR A 78 6.61 3.41 -8.23
C TYR A 78 6.29 4.64 -9.09
N ASN A 79 5.41 4.45 -10.07
CA ASN A 79 4.81 5.51 -10.84
C ASN A 79 3.35 5.65 -10.41
N GLY A 80 3.04 6.70 -9.65
CA GLY A 80 1.73 6.88 -9.06
C GLY A 80 0.68 7.26 -10.08
N GLU A 81 -0.52 6.70 -9.93
CA GLU A 81 -1.71 7.11 -10.65
C GLU A 81 -2.70 7.76 -9.69
N VAL A 82 -3.58 8.60 -10.23
CA VAL A 82 -4.61 9.27 -9.43
C VAL A 82 -5.55 8.24 -8.83
N GLY A 83 -5.76 8.32 -7.52
CA GLY A 83 -6.59 7.38 -6.76
C GLY A 83 -5.83 6.16 -6.22
N ASP A 84 -4.53 6.03 -6.47
CA ASP A 84 -3.72 4.98 -5.85
C ASP A 84 -3.63 5.20 -4.33
N VAL A 85 -3.83 4.12 -3.56
CA VAL A 85 -3.59 4.10 -2.12
C VAL A 85 -2.14 3.74 -1.85
N ILE A 86 -1.47 4.55 -1.05
CA ILE A 86 -0.05 4.38 -0.73
C ILE A 86 0.20 4.52 0.77
N VAL A 87 1.29 3.90 1.20
CA VAL A 87 1.87 4.12 2.53
C VAL A 87 3.16 4.91 2.33
N GLY A 88 3.43 5.90 3.16
CA GLY A 88 4.62 6.73 3.01
C GLY A 88 5.22 7.11 4.35
N ARG A 89 6.51 7.45 4.34
CA ARG A 89 7.23 7.94 5.52
C ARG A 89 7.52 9.42 5.38
N ILE A 90 7.26 10.20 6.42
CA ILE A 90 7.54 11.63 6.40
C ILE A 90 9.05 11.84 6.50
N THR A 91 9.62 12.56 5.54
CA THR A 91 11.06 12.86 5.51
C THR A 91 11.35 14.19 6.16
N GLU A 92 10.64 15.23 5.75
CA GLU A 92 10.81 16.59 6.28
C GLU A 92 9.49 17.36 6.33
N VAL A 93 9.40 18.27 7.31
CA VAL A 93 8.29 19.22 7.44
C VAL A 93 8.73 20.57 6.90
N GLN A 94 8.09 21.04 5.83
CA GLN A 94 8.31 22.37 5.26
C GLN A 94 7.16 23.31 5.62
N GLN A 95 7.28 24.59 5.25
CA GLN A 95 6.17 25.54 5.38
C GLN A 95 4.97 25.07 4.54
N LYS A 96 3.82 24.88 5.21
CA LYS A 96 2.51 24.48 4.65
C LYS A 96 2.46 23.11 3.98
N ARG A 97 3.53 22.31 4.01
CA ARG A 97 3.59 21.00 3.35
C ARG A 97 4.57 20.05 4.04
N TRP A 98 4.25 18.76 4.00
CA TRP A 98 5.15 17.68 4.36
C TRP A 98 5.70 17.02 3.11
N LYS A 99 6.97 16.63 3.15
CA LYS A 99 7.53 15.71 2.17
C LYS A 99 7.43 14.28 2.68
N VAL A 100 7.07 13.39 1.78
CA VAL A 100 6.78 11.99 2.08
C VAL A 100 7.54 11.10 1.11
N GLU A 101 8.33 10.18 1.64
CA GLU A 101 8.99 9.12 0.91
C GLU A 101 7.98 8.02 0.54
N THR A 102 7.86 7.74 -0.75
CA THR A 102 6.87 6.80 -1.30
C THR A 102 7.47 5.87 -2.35
N ASN A 103 8.78 5.64 -2.36
CA ASN A 103 9.48 4.79 -3.34
C ASN A 103 9.26 5.18 -4.83
N SER A 104 8.92 6.44 -5.05
CA SER A 104 8.76 7.07 -6.36
C SER A 104 10.09 7.66 -6.87
N ARG A 105 10.06 8.28 -8.05
CA ARG A 105 11.22 9.00 -8.60
C ARG A 105 11.57 10.24 -7.78
N LEU A 106 10.56 10.95 -7.32
CA LEU A 106 10.64 12.17 -6.51
C LEU A 106 9.88 11.97 -5.20
N ASP A 107 10.18 12.79 -4.21
CA ASP A 107 9.41 12.83 -2.96
C ASP A 107 7.98 13.30 -3.23
N SER A 108 7.04 12.66 -2.56
CA SER A 108 5.64 13.06 -2.60
C SER A 108 5.39 14.25 -1.68
N VAL A 109 4.41 15.07 -2.04
CA VAL A 109 4.05 16.27 -1.30
C VAL A 109 2.67 16.08 -0.69
N LEU A 110 2.59 16.20 0.64
CA LEU A 110 1.33 16.28 1.37
C LEU A 110 1.13 17.73 1.80
N LEU A 111 0.14 18.39 1.22
CA LEU A 111 -0.18 19.77 1.59
C LEU A 111 -0.95 19.77 2.92
N LEU A 112 -0.72 20.80 3.76
CA LEU A 112 -1.55 21.06 4.93
C LEU A 112 -3.03 21.08 4.50
N SER A 113 -3.30 21.89 3.46
CA SER A 113 -4.24 21.68 2.35
C SER A 113 -5.20 20.49 2.34
N SER A 114 -4.59 19.33 2.40
CA SER A 114 -5.13 18.06 1.96
C SER A 114 -5.26 17.08 3.12
N VAL A 115 -4.97 17.56 4.32
CA VAL A 115 -5.07 16.84 5.59
C VAL A 115 -6.34 17.22 6.33
N ASN A 116 -6.98 16.22 6.93
CA ASN A 116 -8.05 16.40 7.91
C ASN A 116 -7.46 16.84 9.24
N LEU A 117 -7.91 17.96 9.78
CA LEU A 117 -7.54 18.38 11.13
C LEU A 117 -8.46 17.67 12.14
N PRO A 118 -7.94 17.29 13.33
CA PRO A 118 -8.78 16.71 14.37
C PRO A 118 -9.91 17.67 14.75
N GLY A 119 -11.13 17.14 14.87
CA GLY A 119 -12.35 17.92 15.13
C GLY A 119 -13.37 17.93 13.98
N GLY A 120 -13.04 17.38 12.80
CA GLY A 120 -14.00 17.12 11.71
C GLY A 120 -14.64 18.36 11.08
N GLU A 121 -14.33 19.55 11.57
CA GLU A 121 -14.90 20.80 11.11
C GLU A 121 -14.06 21.35 9.96
N LEU A 122 -14.74 21.78 8.88
CA LEU A 122 -14.14 22.54 7.79
C LEU A 122 -13.76 23.95 8.27
N ARG A 123 -12.87 24.05 9.25
CA ARG A 123 -12.37 25.31 9.80
C ARG A 123 -11.50 26.00 8.76
N ARG A 124 -11.62 27.33 8.66
CA ARG A 124 -10.67 28.14 7.88
C ARG A 124 -9.28 27.98 8.47
N ARG A 125 -8.37 27.40 7.67
CA ARG A 125 -6.98 27.15 8.05
C ARG A 125 -6.33 28.45 8.50
N SER A 126 -5.86 28.44 9.74
CA SER A 126 -5.30 29.59 10.43
C SER A 126 -3.78 29.51 10.47
N ALA A 127 -3.10 30.65 10.67
CA ALA A 127 -1.64 30.66 10.83
C ALA A 127 -1.16 29.86 12.07
N GLU A 128 -2.06 29.62 13.02
CA GLU A 128 -1.83 28.75 14.18
C GLU A 128 -1.62 27.29 13.75
N ASP A 129 -2.36 26.83 12.73
CA ASP A 129 -2.25 25.46 12.20
C ASP A 129 -0.90 25.24 11.49
N GLU A 130 -0.28 26.31 10.98
CA GLU A 130 1.07 26.24 10.39
C GLU A 130 2.15 26.03 11.45
N LEU A 131 1.94 26.53 12.67
CA LEU A 131 2.87 26.36 13.78
C LEU A 131 2.72 24.99 14.44
N THR A 132 1.50 24.45 14.49
CA THR A 132 1.20 23.13 15.07
C THR A 132 1.37 21.97 14.08
N MET A 133 1.87 22.22 12.87
CA MET A 133 2.10 21.16 11.87
C MET A 133 2.99 20.01 12.40
N ARG A 134 3.98 20.33 13.23
CA ARG A 134 4.87 19.34 13.83
C ARG A 134 4.19 18.50 14.92
N ASP A 135 3.10 18.96 15.50
CA ASP A 135 2.36 18.21 16.53
C ASP A 135 1.50 17.10 15.89
N TYR A 136 1.00 17.33 14.68
CA TYR A 136 0.24 16.33 13.93
C TYR A 136 1.14 15.25 13.32
N LEU A 137 2.18 15.68 12.60
CA LEU A 137 3.03 14.81 11.80
C LEU A 137 4.49 15.21 11.97
N GLN A 138 5.26 14.29 12.53
CA GLN A 138 6.68 14.43 12.78
C GLN A 138 7.51 13.73 11.71
N GLU A 139 8.78 14.11 11.63
CA GLU A 139 9.75 13.48 10.75
C GLU A 139 9.92 12.01 11.17
N GLY A 140 9.81 11.11 10.21
CA GLY A 140 9.88 9.67 10.44
C GLY A 140 8.53 8.98 10.66
N ASP A 141 7.44 9.71 10.87
CA ASP A 141 6.10 9.14 10.99
C ASP A 141 5.67 8.44 9.71
N LEU A 142 4.87 7.39 9.85
CA LEU A 142 4.26 6.68 8.73
C LEU A 142 2.82 7.13 8.53
N ILE A 143 2.42 7.28 7.28
CA ILE A 143 1.08 7.71 6.90
C ILE A 143 0.51 6.80 5.82
N SER A 144 -0.80 6.58 5.87
CA SER A 144 -1.58 6.12 4.73
C SER A 144 -2.20 7.32 4.03
N ALA A 145 -2.08 7.38 2.72
CA ALA A 145 -2.63 8.47 1.92
C ALA A 145 -3.06 7.97 0.55
N GLU A 146 -3.87 8.76 -0.13
CA GLU A 146 -4.24 8.52 -1.52
C GLU A 146 -3.65 9.60 -2.43
N VAL A 147 -3.33 9.22 -3.66
CA VAL A 147 -2.76 10.13 -4.65
C VAL A 147 -3.88 11.01 -5.23
N GLN A 148 -3.81 12.31 -4.96
CA GLN A 148 -4.74 13.31 -5.46
C GLN A 148 -4.54 13.60 -6.95
N SER A 149 -3.29 13.92 -7.28
CA SER A 149 -2.88 14.39 -8.59
C SER A 149 -1.39 14.16 -8.76
N VAL A 150 -0.98 13.96 -10.00
CA VAL A 150 0.42 13.87 -10.39
C VAL A 150 0.80 15.22 -11.01
N PHE A 151 1.86 15.84 -10.51
CA PHE A 151 2.40 17.07 -11.07
C PHE A 151 3.11 16.79 -12.41
N SER A 152 3.36 17.83 -13.21
CA SER A 152 3.99 17.69 -14.53
C SER A 152 5.45 17.22 -14.47
N ASP A 153 6.12 17.41 -13.34
CA ASP A 153 7.46 16.89 -13.04
C ASP A 153 7.46 15.41 -12.61
N GLY A 154 6.28 14.83 -12.37
CA GLY A 154 6.09 13.48 -11.86
C GLY A 154 6.09 13.37 -10.33
N ALA A 155 6.11 14.50 -9.60
CA ALA A 155 5.89 14.48 -8.16
C ALA A 155 4.41 14.13 -7.87
N LEU A 156 4.16 13.43 -6.76
CA LEU A 156 2.81 13.03 -6.38
C LEU A 156 2.28 13.99 -5.31
N SER A 157 1.08 14.53 -5.54
CA SER A 157 0.32 15.26 -4.51
C SER A 157 -0.57 14.28 -3.76
N LEU A 158 -0.45 14.24 -2.44
CA LEU A 158 -1.21 13.33 -1.58
C LEU A 158 -2.35 14.05 -0.86
N HIS A 159 -3.39 13.30 -0.52
CA HIS A 159 -4.41 13.74 0.44
C HIS A 159 -4.84 12.65 1.40
N THR A 160 -5.34 13.08 2.56
CA THR A 160 -5.89 12.23 3.62
C THR A 160 -7.27 12.74 4.03
N ARG A 161 -8.13 13.00 3.02
CA ARG A 161 -9.48 13.55 3.23
C ARG A 161 -10.47 12.56 3.85
N SER A 162 -10.21 11.25 3.75
CA SER A 162 -11.04 10.24 4.39
C SER A 162 -10.46 9.85 5.75
N LEU A 163 -11.32 9.55 6.74
CA LEU A 163 -10.93 9.06 8.07
C LEU A 163 -10.14 7.74 8.02
N LYS A 164 -10.29 6.98 6.93
CA LYS A 164 -9.52 5.75 6.65
C LYS A 164 -8.03 6.01 6.40
N TYR A 165 -7.69 7.24 6.04
CA TYR A 165 -6.32 7.66 5.78
C TYR A 165 -5.82 8.55 6.92
N GLY A 166 -4.54 8.48 7.22
CA GLY A 166 -3.96 9.27 8.29
C GLY A 166 -2.65 8.71 8.78
N LYS A 167 -2.27 9.13 9.98
CA LYS A 167 -1.09 8.60 10.66
C LYS A 167 -1.29 7.13 11.00
N LEU A 168 -0.28 6.32 10.69
CA LEU A 168 -0.23 4.91 11.04
C LEU A 168 0.43 4.79 12.42
N GLY A 169 -0.22 4.03 13.31
CA GLY A 169 0.23 3.82 14.68
C GLY A 169 1.27 2.72 14.81
N GLN A 170 1.07 1.81 15.76
CA GLN A 170 1.95 0.66 15.96
C GLN A 170 1.74 -0.42 14.89
N GLY A 171 2.83 -0.90 14.31
CA GLY A 171 2.81 -1.91 13.28
C GLY A 171 4.19 -2.14 12.69
N VAL A 172 4.24 -2.85 11.57
CA VAL A 172 5.46 -3.22 10.87
C VAL A 172 5.34 -2.85 9.40
N LEU A 173 6.32 -2.07 8.93
CA LEU A 173 6.47 -1.72 7.53
C LEU A 173 7.30 -2.80 6.81
N VAL A 174 6.82 -3.26 5.66
CA VAL A 174 7.54 -4.15 4.76
C VAL A 174 7.66 -3.48 3.40
N GLN A 175 8.89 -3.35 2.91
CA GLN A 175 9.16 -2.79 1.60
C GLN A 175 9.33 -3.90 0.57
N VAL A 176 8.53 -3.84 -0.50
CA VAL A 176 8.58 -4.75 -1.64
C VAL A 176 8.66 -3.95 -2.95
N SER A 177 8.95 -4.63 -4.04
CA SER A 177 8.90 -4.01 -5.36
C SER A 177 7.45 -3.63 -5.70
N PRO A 178 7.16 -2.39 -6.16
CA PRO A 178 5.80 -1.95 -6.46
C PRO A 178 5.12 -2.83 -7.52
N SER A 179 5.90 -3.36 -8.47
CA SER A 179 5.41 -4.26 -9.54
C SER A 179 4.82 -5.58 -9.03
N LEU A 180 5.09 -5.97 -7.78
CA LEU A 180 4.56 -7.19 -7.18
C LEU A 180 3.16 -6.98 -6.60
N VAL A 181 2.79 -5.75 -6.27
CA VAL A 181 1.49 -5.45 -5.68
C VAL A 181 0.45 -5.38 -6.79
N LYS A 182 -0.57 -6.23 -6.73
CA LYS A 182 -1.66 -6.19 -7.70
C LYS A 182 -2.59 -5.02 -7.38
N ARG A 183 -2.79 -4.13 -8.36
CA ARG A 183 -3.78 -3.03 -8.23
C ARG A 183 -5.20 -3.60 -8.12
N GLN A 184 -5.91 -3.21 -7.08
CA GLN A 184 -7.27 -3.67 -6.77
C GLN A 184 -8.12 -2.49 -6.29
N LYS A 185 -9.43 -2.72 -6.09
CA LYS A 185 -10.34 -1.67 -5.59
C LYS A 185 -10.17 -1.42 -4.10
N THR A 186 -9.74 -2.43 -3.36
CA THR A 186 -9.59 -2.41 -1.90
C THR A 186 -8.17 -2.79 -1.56
N HIS A 187 -7.49 -1.91 -0.82
CA HIS A 187 -6.10 -2.13 -0.36
C HIS A 187 -6.00 -2.36 1.14
N PHE A 188 -7.11 -2.17 1.86
CA PHE A 188 -7.26 -2.47 3.28
C PHE A 188 -7.88 -3.86 3.40
N HIS A 189 -7.15 -4.77 4.04
CA HIS A 189 -7.63 -6.13 4.26
C HIS A 189 -7.51 -6.48 5.74
N ASN A 190 -8.62 -6.90 6.32
CA ASN A 190 -8.66 -7.48 7.65
C ASN A 190 -8.53 -9.00 7.47
N LEU A 191 -7.42 -9.56 7.91
CA LEU A 191 -7.18 -11.00 7.79
C LEU A 191 -7.83 -11.73 8.98
N PRO A 192 -8.35 -12.95 8.77
CA PRO A 192 -8.97 -13.74 9.85
C PRO A 192 -7.96 -14.19 10.92
N CYS A 193 -6.67 -13.92 10.75
CA CYS A 193 -5.61 -14.25 11.69
C CYS A 193 -5.44 -13.22 12.82
N GLY A 194 -6.31 -12.21 12.95
CA GLY A 194 -6.23 -11.18 13.98
C GLY A 194 -5.26 -10.04 13.66
N ALA A 195 -4.85 -9.94 12.39
CA ALA A 195 -4.01 -8.85 11.90
C ALA A 195 -4.63 -8.24 10.64
N SER A 196 -4.38 -6.97 10.44
CA SER A 196 -4.79 -6.22 9.26
C SER A 196 -3.57 -5.81 8.44
N ILE A 197 -3.76 -5.72 7.12
CA ILE A 197 -2.72 -5.37 6.16
C ILE A 197 -3.20 -4.25 5.24
N ILE A 198 -2.34 -3.27 5.01
CA ILE A 198 -2.49 -2.26 3.97
C ILE A 198 -1.49 -2.60 2.87
N LEU A 199 -2.00 -2.89 1.68
CA LEU A 199 -1.21 -3.14 0.48
C LEU A 199 -1.06 -1.85 -0.31
N GLY A 200 -0.02 -1.05 -0.04
CA GLY A 200 0.24 0.18 -0.80
C GLY A 200 0.75 -0.11 -2.21
N ASN A 201 0.22 0.63 -3.21
CA ASN A 201 0.58 0.45 -4.62
C ASN A 201 2.05 0.78 -4.91
N ASN A 202 2.69 1.50 -3.99
CA ASN A 202 4.09 1.84 -4.04
C ASN A 202 5.04 0.74 -3.53
N GLY A 203 4.50 -0.40 -3.13
CA GLY A 203 5.27 -1.50 -2.55
C GLY A 203 5.59 -1.30 -1.07
N PHE A 204 5.02 -0.29 -0.41
CA PHE A 204 5.07 -0.18 1.04
C PHE A 204 3.83 -0.86 1.62
N LEU A 205 4.07 -1.95 2.35
CA LEU A 205 3.04 -2.74 3.00
C LEU A 205 3.07 -2.46 4.49
N TRP A 206 1.91 -2.22 5.08
CA TRP A 206 1.80 -1.96 6.50
C TRP A 206 1.01 -3.07 7.18
N LEU A 207 1.62 -3.73 8.14
CA LEU A 207 1.00 -4.75 8.98
C LEU A 207 0.71 -4.15 10.35
N TYR A 208 -0.52 -4.29 10.83
CA TYR A 208 -0.93 -3.81 12.13
C TYR A 208 -1.92 -4.79 12.77
N PRO A 209 -1.98 -4.87 14.11
CA PRO A 209 -3.01 -5.69 14.76
C PRO A 209 -4.39 -5.14 14.40
N THR A 210 -5.38 -6.02 14.25
CA THR A 210 -6.73 -5.57 13.91
C THR A 210 -7.26 -4.69 15.05
N PRO A 211 -7.61 -3.41 14.81
CA PRO A 211 -8.13 -2.54 15.85
C PRO A 211 -9.48 -3.04 16.34
N GLY A 212 -9.80 -2.74 17.61
CA GLY A 212 -11.17 -2.87 18.08
C GLY A 212 -12.08 -1.91 17.31
N GLN A 213 -13.36 -2.24 17.15
CA GLN A 213 -14.35 -1.42 16.42
C GLN A 213 -14.43 0.06 16.87
N GLN A 214 -13.88 0.41 18.03
CA GLN A 214 -13.87 1.76 18.59
C GLN A 214 -12.78 2.68 17.98
N ASP A 215 -11.70 2.14 17.42
CA ASP A 215 -10.58 2.97 16.90
C ASP A 215 -10.83 3.47 15.46
N GLU A 216 -11.80 2.90 14.74
CA GLU A 216 -12.10 3.31 13.35
C GLU A 216 -12.82 4.67 13.26
N GLU A 217 -13.47 5.12 14.35
CA GLU A 217 -14.24 6.36 14.38
C GLU A 217 -13.41 7.61 14.72
N GLU A 218 -12.25 7.46 15.39
CA GLU A 218 -11.49 8.61 15.93
C GLU A 218 -10.42 9.22 15.00
N GLY A 219 -10.24 8.72 13.78
CA GLY A 219 -9.60 9.49 12.70
C GLY A 219 -8.27 10.20 13.00
N GLY A 220 -7.15 9.53 12.72
CA GLY A 220 -6.07 10.13 11.92
C GLY A 220 -4.81 10.63 12.60
N TYR A 221 -4.78 10.86 13.92
CA TYR A 221 -3.57 11.37 14.61
C TYR A 221 -3.24 10.71 15.95
N TYR A 222 -4.21 10.05 16.58
CA TYR A 222 -3.96 9.37 17.83
C TYR A 222 -3.18 8.07 17.57
N THR A 223 -2.03 7.94 18.23
CA THR A 223 -1.27 6.69 18.24
C THR A 223 -1.53 6.02 19.58
N SER A 224 -2.34 4.96 19.57
CA SER A 224 -2.46 4.10 20.76
C SER A 224 -1.10 3.45 21.01
N LEU A 225 -0.47 3.80 22.13
CA LEU A 225 0.81 3.24 22.58
C LEU A 225 0.61 2.00 23.48
N GLU A 226 -0.56 1.37 23.39
CA GLU A 226 -0.89 0.21 24.21
C GLU A 226 -0.03 -1.01 23.84
N LEU A 227 0.20 -1.87 24.81
CA LEU A 227 1.00 -3.07 24.64
C LEU A 227 0.23 -4.10 23.82
N VAL A 228 0.65 -4.27 22.56
CA VAL A 228 0.14 -5.35 21.69
C VAL A 228 0.50 -6.71 22.29
N PRO A 229 -0.45 -7.65 22.44
CA PRO A 229 -0.20 -8.97 23.03
C PRO A 229 0.77 -9.81 22.20
N LEU A 230 1.43 -10.78 22.84
CA LEU A 230 2.43 -11.63 22.19
C LEU A 230 1.84 -12.46 21.04
N SER A 231 0.59 -12.90 21.15
CA SER A 231 -0.12 -13.62 20.08
C SER A 231 -0.13 -12.84 18.76
N ASP A 232 -0.47 -11.56 18.83
CA ASP A 232 -0.65 -10.73 17.65
C ASP A 232 0.72 -10.36 17.05
N ARG A 233 1.72 -10.15 17.91
CA ARG A 233 3.11 -9.94 17.47
C ARG A 233 3.68 -11.15 16.73
N GLU A 234 3.37 -12.36 17.18
CA GLU A 234 3.77 -13.60 16.50
C GLU A 234 3.13 -13.70 15.11
N VAL A 235 1.82 -13.39 15.01
CA VAL A 235 1.10 -13.36 13.73
C VAL A 235 1.70 -12.34 12.77
N ILE A 236 1.93 -11.10 13.22
CA ILE A 236 2.52 -10.04 12.40
C ILE A 236 3.93 -10.42 11.93
N SER A 237 4.74 -11.02 12.81
CA SER A 237 6.09 -11.48 12.48
C SER A 237 6.08 -12.61 11.44
N ARG A 238 5.11 -13.54 11.55
CA ARG A 238 4.89 -14.59 10.55
C ARG A 238 4.48 -13.99 9.21
N LEU A 239 3.47 -13.11 9.19
CA LEU A 239 3.00 -12.44 7.97
C LEU A 239 4.13 -11.67 7.27
N ARG A 240 4.96 -10.95 8.03
CA ARG A 240 6.16 -10.29 7.49
C ARG A 240 7.07 -11.27 6.75
N ASN A 241 7.38 -12.41 7.35
CA ASN A 241 8.26 -13.41 6.73
C ASN A 241 7.61 -14.03 5.49
N CYS A 242 6.29 -14.28 5.52
CA CYS A 242 5.52 -14.75 4.37
C CYS A 242 5.56 -13.76 3.19
N LEU A 243 5.41 -12.46 3.46
CA LEU A 243 5.49 -11.42 2.43
C LEU A 243 6.89 -11.34 1.82
N LEU A 244 7.94 -11.47 2.64
CA LEU A 244 9.33 -11.53 2.15
C LEU A 244 9.56 -12.77 1.29
N ALA A 245 8.98 -13.92 1.66
CA ALA A 245 9.04 -15.15 0.86
C ALA A 245 8.39 -14.96 -0.52
N LEU A 246 7.16 -14.47 -0.56
CA LEU A 246 6.46 -14.19 -1.82
C LEU A 246 7.24 -13.18 -2.69
N ALA A 247 7.81 -12.14 -2.09
CA ALA A 247 8.56 -11.12 -2.79
C ALA A 247 9.90 -11.62 -3.36
N ALA A 248 10.57 -12.55 -2.67
CA ALA A 248 11.79 -13.19 -3.15
C ALA A 248 11.54 -14.03 -4.41
N HIS A 249 10.38 -14.71 -4.47
CA HIS A 249 9.95 -15.56 -5.58
C HIS A 249 9.21 -14.83 -6.70
N LYS A 250 9.03 -13.52 -6.59
CA LYS A 250 8.31 -12.69 -7.59
C LYS A 250 6.86 -13.12 -7.81
N VAL A 251 6.22 -13.61 -6.75
CA VAL A 251 4.78 -13.86 -6.74
C VAL A 251 4.03 -12.54 -6.58
N LEU A 252 2.90 -12.39 -7.27
CA LEU A 252 2.02 -11.24 -7.09
C LEU A 252 1.38 -11.27 -5.70
N LEU A 253 1.34 -10.10 -5.06
CA LEU A 253 0.79 -9.90 -3.73
C LEU A 253 -0.63 -9.34 -3.81
N TYR A 254 -1.56 -10.08 -3.22
CA TYR A 254 -2.96 -9.73 -3.00
C TYR A 254 -3.51 -10.53 -1.80
N ASP A 255 -4.64 -10.12 -1.26
CA ASP A 255 -5.29 -10.69 -0.08
C ASP A 255 -5.22 -12.23 0.04
N THR A 256 -5.70 -12.96 -0.97
CA THR A 256 -5.77 -14.42 -0.94
C THR A 256 -4.39 -15.08 -1.07
N SER A 257 -3.45 -14.49 -1.82
CA SER A 257 -2.07 -15.00 -1.88
C SER A 257 -1.37 -14.93 -0.52
N VAL A 258 -1.60 -13.85 0.23
CA VAL A 258 -1.05 -13.66 1.57
C VAL A 258 -1.69 -14.64 2.54
N LEU A 259 -3.00 -14.86 2.44
CA LEU A 259 -3.74 -15.79 3.27
C LEU A 259 -3.31 -17.25 3.05
N TYR A 260 -3.17 -17.70 1.80
CA TYR A 260 -2.68 -19.05 1.51
C TYR A 260 -1.24 -19.27 1.96
N CYS A 261 -0.39 -18.24 1.83
CA CYS A 261 0.97 -18.29 2.34
C CYS A 261 0.99 -18.39 3.87
N TYR A 262 0.11 -17.63 4.54
CA TYR A 262 -0.04 -17.70 5.99
C TYR A 262 -0.49 -19.09 6.46
N GLU A 263 -1.53 -19.67 5.86
CA GLU A 263 -2.01 -21.02 6.21
C GLU A 263 -0.93 -22.08 6.00
N SER A 264 -0.21 -22.02 4.88
CA SER A 264 0.89 -22.95 4.59
C SER A 264 2.06 -22.79 5.56
N SER A 265 2.32 -21.57 6.03
CA SER A 265 3.40 -21.29 6.97
C SER A 265 3.13 -21.80 8.40
N LEU A 266 1.89 -22.19 8.74
CA LEU A 266 1.54 -22.74 10.06
C LEU A 266 2.26 -24.07 10.33
N LEU A 267 2.70 -24.77 9.29
CA LEU A 267 3.45 -26.03 9.39
C LEU A 267 4.87 -25.82 9.93
N TYR A 268 5.41 -24.60 9.85
CA TYR A 268 6.79 -24.27 10.20
C TYR A 268 6.86 -23.26 11.34
N GLN A 269 8.00 -23.22 12.05
CA GLN A 269 8.25 -22.16 13.03
C GLN A 269 8.56 -20.83 12.33
N ILE A 270 8.21 -19.70 12.97
CA ILE A 270 8.32 -18.35 12.37
C ILE A 270 9.73 -18.04 11.84
N LYS A 271 10.76 -18.48 12.56
CA LYS A 271 12.18 -18.29 12.21
C LYS A 271 12.63 -19.11 10.99
N ASP A 272 12.01 -20.27 10.77
CA ASP A 272 12.43 -21.21 9.72
C ASP A 272 11.84 -20.84 8.36
N ILE A 273 10.79 -20.01 8.32
CA ILE A 273 10.16 -19.51 7.09
C ILE A 273 11.16 -18.75 6.19
N LEU A 274 12.21 -18.14 6.74
CA LEU A 274 13.21 -17.40 5.97
C LEU A 274 14.29 -18.31 5.36
N LYS A 275 14.28 -19.61 5.64
CA LYS A 275 15.18 -20.57 4.99
C LYS A 275 14.71 -20.78 3.54
N PRO A 276 15.61 -20.78 2.55
CA PRO A 276 15.26 -20.83 1.14
C PRO A 276 14.51 -22.12 0.79
N GLU A 277 14.85 -23.26 1.42
CA GLU A 277 14.14 -24.53 1.23
C GLU A 277 12.67 -24.41 1.64
N THR A 278 12.42 -23.84 2.82
CA THR A 278 11.07 -23.61 3.33
C THR A 278 10.32 -22.54 2.53
N MET A 279 11.01 -21.48 2.07
CA MET A 279 10.43 -20.47 1.18
C MET A 279 9.98 -21.08 -0.14
N ASP A 280 10.84 -21.89 -0.78
CA ASP A 280 10.56 -22.56 -2.04
C ASP A 280 9.32 -23.46 -1.89
N GLU A 281 9.27 -24.28 -0.83
CA GLU A 281 8.13 -25.18 -0.55
C GLU A 281 6.82 -24.41 -0.35
N ILE A 282 6.80 -23.42 0.54
CA ILE A 282 5.60 -22.62 0.83
C ILE A 282 5.10 -21.93 -0.45
N VAL A 283 6.02 -21.31 -1.21
CA VAL A 283 5.65 -20.59 -2.43
C VAL A 283 5.12 -21.55 -3.49
N MET A 284 5.71 -22.74 -3.65
CA MET A 284 5.20 -23.75 -4.57
C MET A 284 3.78 -24.20 -4.21
N THR A 285 3.50 -24.41 -2.92
CA THR A 285 2.14 -24.72 -2.45
C THR A 285 1.17 -23.60 -2.79
N VAL A 286 1.53 -22.34 -2.53
CA VAL A 286 0.70 -21.17 -2.86
C VAL A 286 0.45 -21.08 -4.37
N TYR A 287 1.46 -21.34 -5.19
CA TYR A 287 1.29 -21.38 -6.64
C TYR A 287 0.26 -22.44 -7.05
N VAL A 288 0.41 -23.69 -6.61
CA VAL A 288 -0.53 -24.77 -6.94
C VAL A 288 -1.96 -24.41 -6.51
N LEU A 289 -2.14 -23.92 -5.29
CA LEU A 289 -3.45 -23.51 -4.78
C LEU A 289 -4.08 -22.37 -5.58
N SER A 290 -3.27 -21.42 -6.06
CA SER A 290 -3.73 -20.31 -6.89
C SER A 290 -4.19 -20.74 -8.29
N TYR A 291 -3.59 -21.80 -8.85
CA TYR A 291 -4.02 -22.39 -10.13
C TYR A 291 -5.26 -23.29 -9.96
N ASP A 292 -5.34 -24.04 -8.86
CA ASP A 292 -6.51 -24.90 -8.59
C ASP A 292 -7.77 -24.09 -8.26
N THR A 293 -7.66 -22.92 -7.62
CA THR A 293 -8.85 -22.05 -7.40
C THR A 293 -9.42 -21.47 -8.69
N ILE A 294 -8.62 -21.36 -9.76
CA ILE A 294 -9.12 -20.98 -11.10
C ILE A 294 -9.92 -22.14 -11.72
N TRP A 295 -9.63 -23.39 -11.37
CA TRP A 295 -10.39 -24.59 -11.77
C TRP A 295 -11.50 -25.02 -10.79
N CYS A 296 -11.49 -24.52 -9.55
CA CYS A 296 -12.43 -24.91 -8.50
C CYS A 296 -13.52 -23.84 -8.24
N ARG A 297 -13.56 -22.75 -9.00
CA ARG A 297 -14.68 -21.79 -8.93
C ARG A 297 -16.00 -22.39 -9.43
N ASP A 298 -15.96 -23.42 -10.28
CA ASP A 298 -17.14 -24.16 -10.72
C ASP A 298 -17.59 -25.29 -9.76
N ARG A 299 -16.83 -25.57 -8.69
CA ARG A 299 -17.16 -26.67 -7.75
C ARG A 299 -17.56 -26.21 -6.35
N TYR A 300 -17.15 -25.02 -5.92
CA TYR A 300 -17.50 -24.50 -4.59
C TYR A 300 -18.95 -24.03 -4.44
N GLN A 301 -19.71 -23.85 -5.54
CA GLN A 301 -21.15 -23.55 -5.47
C GLN A 301 -22.01 -24.81 -5.21
N LEU A 302 -21.47 -26.02 -5.38
CA LEU A 302 -22.21 -27.29 -5.29
C LEU A 302 -22.09 -28.00 -3.93
N CYS A 303 -21.11 -27.64 -3.08
CA CYS A 303 -20.86 -28.37 -1.82
C CYS A 303 -21.43 -27.71 -0.55
N PHE A 304 -21.94 -26.47 -0.61
CA PHE A 304 -22.55 -25.80 0.55
C PHE A 304 -24.01 -25.34 0.34
N GLY A 305 -24.63 -25.73 -0.77
CA GLY A 305 -26.04 -25.44 -1.08
C GLY A 305 -27.03 -26.47 -0.51
N ALA A 306 -26.93 -26.83 0.76
CA ALA A 306 -27.92 -27.72 1.39
C ALA A 306 -28.06 -27.45 2.89
N ALA A 307 -28.56 -26.27 3.26
CA ALA A 307 -29.15 -26.04 4.58
C ALA A 307 -30.30 -25.02 4.48
N ALA A 308 -31.52 -25.56 4.52
CA ALA A 308 -32.78 -25.00 5.01
C ALA A 308 -33.10 -23.51 4.74
N ARG A 309 -33.96 -23.27 3.73
CA ARG A 309 -34.88 -22.12 3.73
C ARG A 309 -36.10 -22.44 4.60
N PRO A 310 -36.52 -21.58 5.55
CA PRO A 310 -37.88 -21.59 6.05
C PRO A 310 -38.85 -20.91 5.04
N PRO A 311 -40.15 -21.26 5.04
CA PRO A 311 -41.07 -20.92 3.96
C PRO A 311 -41.57 -19.47 4.03
N ALA A 312 -41.98 -19.00 2.85
CA ALA A 312 -42.43 -17.66 2.53
C ALA A 312 -43.71 -17.23 3.27
N LEU A 313 -43.77 -15.94 3.61
CA LEU A 313 -45.01 -15.19 3.78
C LEU A 313 -45.06 -14.08 2.71
N MET A 314 -46.11 -14.17 1.89
CA MET A 314 -46.54 -13.19 0.90
C MET A 314 -46.72 -11.79 1.51
N GLY A 315 -46.45 -10.75 0.73
CA GLY A 315 -47.23 -9.50 0.85
C GLY A 315 -46.52 -8.21 0.50
N GLN A 316 -46.88 -7.68 -0.66
CA GLN A 316 -47.03 -6.25 -1.00
C GLN A 316 -45.80 -5.44 -1.42
N GLN A 317 -45.87 -4.98 -2.67
CA GLN A 317 -45.05 -3.96 -3.31
C GLN A 317 -45.31 -2.58 -2.69
N PRO A 318 -44.32 -1.67 -2.61
CA PRO A 318 -44.60 -0.26 -2.47
C PRO A 318 -44.58 0.43 -3.84
N GLY A 319 -45.73 1.02 -4.18
CA GLY A 319 -45.92 1.90 -5.32
C GLY A 319 -45.26 3.27 -5.14
N LYS A 320 -44.99 3.88 -6.30
CA LYS A 320 -44.58 5.27 -6.47
C LYS A 320 -45.67 6.22 -5.96
N PHE A 321 -45.29 7.27 -5.23
CA PHE A 321 -46.10 8.48 -5.12
C PHE A 321 -45.22 9.73 -5.20
N VAL A 322 -45.60 10.61 -6.14
CA VAL A 322 -45.19 12.00 -6.31
C VAL A 322 -46.14 12.84 -5.45
N GLY A 323 -45.65 13.89 -4.79
CA GLY A 323 -46.53 14.79 -4.03
C GLY A 323 -45.80 15.87 -3.25
N ASP A 324 -45.89 17.07 -3.78
CA ASP A 324 -45.35 18.35 -3.35
C ASP A 324 -46.02 18.91 -2.06
N GLN A 325 -45.45 19.99 -1.52
CA GLN A 325 -45.97 20.97 -0.55
C GLN A 325 -45.64 20.90 0.96
N ARG A 326 -44.78 21.87 1.33
CA ARG A 326 -44.93 22.88 2.40
C ARG A 326 -45.09 22.44 3.86
N ARG A 327 -44.09 22.81 4.68
CA ARG A 327 -44.28 23.30 6.06
C ARG A 327 -43.41 24.54 6.34
N PRO A 328 -43.82 25.39 7.29
CA PRO A 328 -43.53 26.82 7.29
C PRO A 328 -42.32 27.23 8.15
N SER A 329 -41.78 28.40 7.83
CA SER A 329 -40.78 29.19 8.56
C SER A 329 -41.29 29.82 9.85
N LEU A 330 -40.37 30.08 10.81
CA LEU A 330 -40.15 31.30 11.64
C LEU A 330 -39.48 30.93 13.00
N PRO A 331 -38.84 31.86 13.74
CA PRO A 331 -37.96 32.96 13.33
C PRO A 331 -36.62 33.00 14.13
N ALA A 332 -35.76 33.93 13.73
CA ALA A 332 -34.51 34.32 14.37
C ALA A 332 -34.68 34.98 15.76
N LEU A 333 -33.69 34.79 16.63
CA LEU A 333 -33.46 35.62 17.82
C LEU A 333 -31.99 36.08 17.84
N ASN A 334 -31.81 37.39 17.99
CA ASN A 334 -30.53 38.09 18.16
C ASN A 334 -30.20 38.28 19.65
N PHE A 335 -28.92 38.63 19.90
CA PHE A 335 -28.33 39.27 21.09
C PHE A 335 -28.09 38.33 22.31
N ILE A 336 -26.96 38.34 23.04
CA ILE A 336 -26.17 39.45 23.61
C ILE A 336 -24.67 39.05 23.82
N LYS A 337 -23.80 40.04 23.58
CA LYS A 337 -22.43 40.34 24.08
C LYS A 337 -21.98 39.68 25.41
N GLY A 338 -20.71 39.28 25.50
CA GLY A 338 -20.05 39.08 26.80
C GLY A 338 -18.62 38.57 26.67
N GLY A 339 -17.63 39.46 26.67
CA GLY A 339 -16.22 39.10 26.69
C GLY A 339 -15.74 38.61 28.06
N GLY A 340 -14.71 37.78 28.06
CA GLY A 340 -14.03 37.32 29.27
C GLY A 340 -12.74 36.60 28.94
N LYS A 341 -11.63 37.35 28.94
CA LYS A 341 -10.25 36.82 29.00
C LYS A 341 -10.06 35.99 30.27
N ARG A 342 -9.36 34.86 30.16
CA ARG A 342 -8.51 34.30 31.22
C ARG A 342 -7.32 33.56 30.59
N ASP A 343 -6.14 34.13 30.80
CA ASP A 343 -4.84 33.51 30.57
C ASP A 343 -4.58 32.40 31.59
N SER A 344 -3.91 31.31 31.17
CA SER A 344 -3.29 30.34 32.08
C SER A 344 -1.82 30.10 31.71
N SER A 345 -0.99 30.48 32.68
CA SER A 345 0.39 30.12 33.02
C SER A 345 1.11 29.02 32.22
N ARG A 346 2.23 29.43 31.62
CA ARG A 346 3.39 28.61 31.26
C ARG A 346 4.02 27.97 32.50
N HIS A 347 4.28 26.67 32.48
CA HIS A 347 5.39 26.04 33.20
C HIS A 347 6.08 25.05 32.27
N GLY A 348 7.36 25.32 31.99
CA GLY A 348 8.24 24.41 31.29
C GLY A 348 8.98 23.52 32.26
N ALA A 349 9.30 22.31 31.82
CA ALA A 349 10.37 21.50 32.38
C ALA A 349 11.00 20.66 31.25
N GLN A 350 12.25 21.04 30.94
CA GLN A 350 13.35 20.27 30.38
C GLN A 350 13.67 19.05 31.27
N HIS A 351 14.39 17.97 30.94
CA HIS A 351 15.14 17.45 29.79
C HIS A 351 15.57 16.00 30.15
N CYS A 352 16.14 15.28 29.17
CA CYS A 352 17.21 14.25 29.28
C CYS A 352 16.84 12.76 29.47
N ASN A 353 17.06 11.96 28.39
CA ASN A 353 18.17 10.98 28.20
C ASN A 353 17.70 9.85 27.24
N VAL A 354 18.49 9.15 26.40
CA VAL A 354 19.79 9.26 25.69
C VAL A 354 20.14 7.81 25.23
N PHE A 355 20.68 7.65 24.00
CA PHE A 355 21.26 6.45 23.33
C PHE A 355 20.30 5.29 22.92
N GLU A 356 20.47 4.55 21.81
CA GLU A 356 21.66 4.29 20.97
C GLU A 356 21.23 3.80 19.57
N VAL A 357 21.93 4.27 18.53
CA VAL A 357 21.80 3.85 17.13
C VAL A 357 22.77 2.69 16.89
N HIS A 358 22.27 1.55 16.42
CA HIS A 358 23.11 0.51 15.84
C HIS A 358 23.12 0.65 14.31
N ASP A 359 24.11 1.35 13.80
CA ASP A 359 24.55 1.25 12.40
C ASP A 359 25.35 -0.04 12.20
N SER A 360 25.13 -0.69 11.06
CA SER A 360 25.99 -1.76 10.53
C SER A 360 25.79 -1.82 9.00
N PRO A 361 26.76 -2.32 8.23
CA PRO A 361 27.81 -1.52 7.63
C PRO A 361 27.66 -1.38 6.10
N VAL A 362 28.25 -0.31 5.57
CA VAL A 362 28.44 -0.05 4.13
C VAL A 362 29.48 -1.03 3.59
N ASP A 363 29.11 -1.81 2.57
CA ASP A 363 30.03 -2.60 1.74
C ASP A 363 30.93 -1.67 0.91
N PRO A 364 32.28 -1.73 1.04
CA PRO A 364 33.20 -0.99 0.19
C PRO A 364 33.87 -1.95 -0.78
N THR A 365 33.33 -2.08 -1.99
CA THR A 365 34.12 -2.59 -3.13
C THR A 365 33.85 -1.76 -4.37
N ALA A 366 34.50 -0.60 -4.41
CA ALA A 366 34.92 0.00 -5.65
C ALA A 366 36.28 0.67 -5.41
N VAL A 367 37.13 0.54 -6.42
CA VAL A 367 38.37 1.28 -6.71
C VAL A 367 39.70 0.60 -6.31
N LEU A 368 40.57 0.60 -7.34
CA LEU A 368 42.00 0.32 -7.46
C LEU A 368 42.34 -1.08 -8.00
N ASN A 369 43.12 -1.28 -9.07
CA ASN A 369 43.76 -0.42 -10.08
C ASN A 369 44.50 -1.37 -11.05
N THR A 370 44.45 -1.09 -12.36
CA THR A 370 45.57 -0.98 -13.35
C THR A 370 45.01 -1.07 -14.75
#